data_AF-A0A8S3C7F4-F1
#
_entry.id   AF-A0A8S3C7F4-F1
#
_cell.length_a   1.000
_cell.length_b   1.000
_cell.length_c   1.000
_cell.angle_alpha   90.00
_cell.angle_beta   90.00
_cell.angle_gamma   90.00
#
_symmetry.space_group_name_H-M   'P 1'
#
loop_
_entity.id
_entity.type
_entity.pdbx_description
1 polymer ?
#
loop_
_entity_poly.entity_id
_entity_poly.type
_entity_poly.pdbx_seq_one_letter_code
_entity_poly.pdbx_strand_id
1 'polypeptide(L)'
;MAYAFAILYLNQYPSETVGPSNFACDTTIRNANFETNLQALAVPIPSNQQIIFDLLNEQNFTLYLQFINTAATCAGLTISQVTDSATISLSLLSCSLVNGTLLARVLLPEHDLQITATLSEVQVVGGIMLGLDGPSAETEFCLLKELKFRQPFYSPSGETLAQAVTITMGLTKAINETEPLSGSDSFFEGIWYPTFKYSLSQMFLSADTYKMAAKLTSTTLTINIAETPYYIKNYQAPIAKQAEVIFRTLLFASLCLEICATTFIICKLLLIPIYKRISAHLCPTFTNIVEPEYEMKLAHH
;
A
#
# COMPACT_ATOMS: atom_id res chain seq x y z
N MET A 1 28.69 15.54 -23.55
CA MET A 1 29.28 14.75 -22.44
C MET A 1 28.35 14.71 -21.23
N ALA A 2 28.10 15.82 -20.53
CA ALA A 2 27.22 15.82 -19.35
C ALA A 2 25.76 15.42 -19.63
N TYR A 3 25.18 15.88 -20.75
CA TYR A 3 23.81 15.49 -21.16
C TYR A 3 23.71 13.99 -21.49
N ALA A 4 24.73 13.45 -22.17
CA ALA A 4 24.82 12.03 -22.46
C ALA A 4 25.06 11.21 -21.17
N PHE A 5 25.85 11.73 -20.22
CA PHE A 5 26.02 11.11 -18.90
C PHE A 5 24.71 11.14 -18.10
N ALA A 6 23.95 12.24 -18.09
CA ALA A 6 22.65 12.31 -17.42
C ALA A 6 21.66 11.29 -17.99
N ILE A 7 21.57 11.21 -19.33
CA ILE A 7 20.75 10.23 -20.04
C ILE A 7 21.25 8.81 -19.76
N LEU A 8 22.56 8.55 -19.82
CA LEU A 8 23.14 7.24 -19.55
C LEU A 8 23.01 6.85 -18.08
N TYR A 9 23.07 7.78 -17.13
CA TYR A 9 22.88 7.55 -15.71
C TYR A 9 21.40 7.23 -15.43
N LEU A 10 20.47 7.99 -16.01
CA LEU A 10 19.03 7.66 -16.05
C LEU A 10 18.77 6.26 -16.65
N ASN A 11 19.49 5.89 -17.71
CA ASN A 11 19.36 4.60 -18.40
C ASN A 11 20.17 3.45 -17.75
N GLN A 12 21.14 3.74 -16.87
CA GLN A 12 21.95 2.77 -16.12
C GLN A 12 21.32 2.40 -14.77
N TYR A 13 20.31 3.16 -14.30
CA TYR A 13 19.43 2.65 -13.26
C TYR A 13 18.79 1.38 -13.80
N PRO A 14 18.89 0.26 -13.09
CA PRO A 14 18.53 -1.03 -13.64
C PRO A 14 17.04 -0.98 -13.95
N SER A 15 16.67 -0.84 -15.22
CA SER A 15 15.37 -1.27 -15.69
C SER A 15 15.39 -2.79 -15.62
N GLU A 16 15.41 -3.35 -14.41
CA GLU A 16 15.01 -4.74 -14.29
C GLU A 16 13.56 -4.75 -14.76
N THR A 17 13.35 -5.33 -15.94
CA THR A 17 12.02 -5.69 -16.43
C THR A 17 11.54 -6.87 -15.57
N VAL A 18 11.33 -6.61 -14.29
CA VAL A 18 10.60 -7.52 -13.43
C VAL A 18 9.13 -7.32 -13.76
N GLY A 19 8.40 -8.41 -13.92
CA GLY A 19 6.95 -8.36 -14.07
C GLY A 19 6.30 -7.61 -12.89
N PRO A 20 5.04 -7.16 -13.01
CA PRO A 20 4.33 -6.50 -11.92
C PRO A 20 4.47 -7.30 -10.63
N SER A 21 5.01 -6.66 -9.58
CA SER A 21 5.14 -7.27 -8.26
C SER A 21 3.82 -7.11 -7.50
N ASN A 22 3.30 -8.22 -6.97
CA ASN A 22 2.10 -8.22 -6.13
C ASN A 22 2.28 -7.46 -4.80
N PHE A 23 3.49 -6.98 -4.51
CA PHE A 23 3.85 -6.25 -3.30
C PHE A 23 4.15 -4.76 -3.54
N ALA A 24 4.04 -4.28 -4.79
CA ALA A 24 4.24 -2.86 -5.09
C ALA A 24 3.00 -2.05 -4.70
N CYS A 25 3.18 -0.97 -3.95
CA CYS A 25 2.12 -0.05 -3.56
C CYS A 25 1.70 0.81 -4.77
N ASP A 26 2.66 1.20 -5.60
CA ASP A 26 2.46 1.78 -6.93
C ASP A 26 3.28 1.01 -7.98
N THR A 27 2.58 0.49 -8.99
CA THR A 27 3.18 -0.28 -10.10
C THR A 27 3.83 0.59 -11.18
N THR A 28 3.60 1.91 -11.16
CA THR A 28 4.25 2.87 -12.06
C THR A 28 5.68 3.17 -11.63
N ILE A 29 5.98 3.07 -10.33
CA ILE A 29 7.34 3.22 -9.77
C ILE A 29 8.03 1.85 -9.78
N ARG A 30 8.75 1.57 -10.85
CA ARG A 30 9.37 0.25 -11.11
C ARG A 30 10.64 -0.03 -10.32
N ASN A 31 11.33 1.02 -9.86
CA ASN A 31 12.57 0.94 -9.08
C ASN A 31 12.42 1.68 -7.75
N ALA A 32 11.99 0.94 -6.73
CA ALA A 32 11.80 1.48 -5.40
C ALA A 32 12.42 0.57 -4.33
N ASN A 33 12.85 1.20 -3.24
CA ASN A 33 13.10 0.51 -1.99
C ASN A 33 11.76 0.26 -1.31
N PHE A 34 11.59 -0.97 -0.83
CA PHE A 34 10.38 -1.40 -0.12
C PHE A 34 10.74 -1.76 1.32
N GLU A 35 10.00 -1.18 2.25
CA GLU A 35 10.09 -1.50 3.67
C GLU A 35 8.70 -1.78 4.22
N THR A 36 8.55 -2.91 4.93
CA THR A 36 7.30 -3.25 5.62
C THR A 36 7.59 -3.36 7.10
N ASN A 37 6.88 -2.56 7.90
CA ASN A 37 7.05 -2.51 9.34
C ASN A 37 5.70 -2.64 10.05
N LEU A 38 5.69 -3.35 11.17
CA LEU A 38 4.57 -3.33 12.12
C LEU A 38 4.79 -2.19 13.10
N GLN A 39 3.78 -1.34 13.26
CA GLN A 39 3.84 -0.18 14.15
C GLN A 39 2.70 -0.23 15.16
N ALA A 40 2.98 0.11 16.41
CA ALA A 40 1.98 0.11 17.46
C ALA A 40 1.09 1.36 17.35
N LEU A 41 -0.23 1.18 17.46
CA LEU A 41 -1.19 2.30 17.47
C LEU A 41 -1.08 3.19 18.72
N ALA A 42 -0.41 2.69 19.77
CA ALA A 42 -0.13 3.47 20.98
C ALA A 42 0.92 4.58 20.76
N VAL A 43 1.69 4.52 19.67
CA VAL A 43 2.66 5.56 19.31
C VAL A 43 1.93 6.70 18.60
N PRO A 44 2.17 7.98 18.97
CA PRO A 44 1.54 9.11 18.30
C PRO A 44 1.76 9.07 16.78
N ILE A 45 0.66 9.19 16.04
CA ILE A 45 0.67 9.17 14.58
C ILE A 45 1.27 10.49 14.07
N PRO A 46 2.25 10.45 13.14
CA PRO A 46 2.79 11.66 12.53
C PRO A 46 1.72 12.48 11.81
N SER A 47 1.84 13.81 11.83
CA SER A 47 0.83 14.72 11.25
C SER A 47 0.58 14.50 9.76
N ASN A 48 1.59 14.06 9.00
CA ASN A 48 1.45 13.75 7.58
C ASN A 48 0.65 12.48 7.30
N GLN A 49 0.51 11.58 8.29
CA GLN A 49 -0.27 10.35 8.20
C GLN A 49 -1.67 10.48 8.82
N GLN A 50 -1.94 11.56 9.57
CA GLN A 50 -3.21 11.71 10.29
C GLN A 50 -4.42 11.62 9.35
N ILE A 51 -4.33 12.22 8.16
CA ILE A 51 -5.42 12.24 7.18
C ILE A 51 -5.83 10.82 6.76
N ILE A 52 -4.88 9.92 6.47
CA ILE A 52 -5.23 8.55 6.07
C ILE A 52 -5.80 7.73 7.23
N PHE A 53 -5.35 8.00 8.46
CA PHE A 53 -5.94 7.39 9.65
C PHE A 53 -7.37 7.87 9.89
N ASP A 54 -7.64 9.17 9.71
CA ASP A 54 -8.98 9.73 9.83
C ASP A 54 -9.91 9.10 8.78
N LEU A 55 -9.46 9.01 7.51
CA LEU A 55 -10.22 8.31 6.46
C LEU A 55 -10.52 6.84 6.84
N LEU A 56 -9.54 6.11 7.38
CA LEU A 56 -9.74 4.72 7.82
C LEU A 56 -10.73 4.63 8.98
N ASN A 57 -10.67 5.54 9.94
CA ASN A 57 -11.54 5.58 11.12
C ASN A 57 -12.98 6.01 10.79
N GLU A 58 -13.16 6.88 9.79
CA GLU A 58 -14.47 7.35 9.35
C GLU A 58 -15.16 6.38 8.37
N GLN A 59 -14.47 5.34 7.90
CA GLN A 59 -15.03 4.37 6.97
C GLN A 59 -16.17 3.57 7.62
N ASN A 60 -17.41 3.81 7.17
CA ASN A 60 -18.56 3.05 7.65
C ASN A 60 -18.52 1.61 7.13
N PHE A 61 -18.73 0.63 8.02
CA PHE A 61 -18.78 -0.78 7.65
C PHE A 61 -20.20 -1.31 7.54
N THR A 62 -20.44 -2.11 6.52
CA THR A 62 -21.63 -2.98 6.42
C THR A 62 -21.21 -4.43 6.63
N LEU A 63 -21.75 -5.05 7.68
CA LEU A 63 -21.60 -6.48 7.88
C LEU A 63 -22.43 -7.25 6.86
N TYR A 64 -21.78 -8.20 6.22
CA TYR A 64 -22.38 -9.18 5.34
C TYR A 64 -22.43 -10.52 6.08
N LEU A 65 -23.65 -11.02 6.30
CA LEU A 65 -23.91 -12.29 6.97
C LEU A 65 -24.78 -13.15 6.07
N GLN A 66 -24.32 -14.34 5.76
CA GLN A 66 -25.06 -15.30 4.96
C GLN A 66 -25.07 -16.66 5.65
N PHE A 67 -26.26 -17.23 5.83
CA PHE A 67 -26.44 -18.60 6.27
C PHE A 67 -26.75 -19.46 5.05
N ILE A 68 -25.99 -20.54 4.88
CA ILE A 68 -26.02 -21.41 3.69
C ILE A 68 -26.66 -22.74 4.08
N ASN A 69 -27.50 -23.27 3.19
CA ASN A 69 -28.28 -24.49 3.40
C ASN A 69 -29.07 -24.42 4.71
N THR A 70 -29.97 -23.44 4.78
CA THR A 70 -30.82 -23.15 5.94
C THR A 70 -32.29 -23.06 5.56
N ALA A 71 -33.16 -23.46 6.49
CA ALA A 71 -34.60 -23.24 6.42
C ALA A 71 -35.03 -21.93 7.12
N ALA A 72 -34.08 -21.19 7.69
CA ALA A 72 -34.36 -19.93 8.37
C ALA A 72 -34.92 -18.86 7.41
N THR A 73 -35.76 -17.99 7.97
CA THR A 73 -36.37 -16.88 7.22
C THR A 73 -35.89 -15.53 7.76
N CYS A 74 -36.03 -14.48 6.97
CA CYS A 74 -35.69 -13.12 7.40
C CYS A 74 -36.48 -12.66 8.63
N ALA A 75 -37.74 -13.09 8.78
CA ALA A 75 -38.56 -12.75 9.94
C ALA A 75 -38.05 -13.41 11.23
N GLY A 76 -37.35 -14.55 11.09
CA GLY A 76 -36.73 -15.26 12.20
C GLY A 76 -35.31 -14.80 12.53
N LEU A 77 -34.72 -13.88 11.76
CA LEU A 77 -33.38 -13.38 12.00
C LEU A 77 -33.43 -12.05 12.75
N THR A 78 -32.78 -12.01 13.90
CA THR A 78 -32.52 -10.78 14.65
C THR A 78 -31.01 -10.57 14.74
N ILE A 79 -30.55 -9.34 14.49
CA ILE A 79 -29.16 -8.95 14.69
C ILE A 79 -29.14 -7.85 15.73
N SER A 80 -28.30 -8.01 16.73
CA SER A 80 -28.12 -7.03 17.80
C SER A 80 -26.65 -6.79 18.10
N GLN A 81 -26.36 -5.59 18.57
CA GLN A 81 -25.10 -5.27 19.20
C GLN A 81 -25.20 -5.57 20.70
N VAL A 82 -24.17 -6.17 21.26
CA VAL A 82 -24.02 -6.38 22.70
C VAL A 82 -23.03 -5.33 23.21
N THR A 83 -23.47 -4.56 24.20
CA THR A 83 -22.63 -3.62 24.95
C THR A 83 -22.56 -4.08 26.41
N ASP A 84 -21.69 -3.47 27.21
CA ASP A 84 -21.54 -3.80 28.64
C ASP A 84 -22.84 -3.64 29.45
N SER A 85 -23.80 -2.85 28.94
CA SER A 85 -25.01 -2.46 29.65
C SER A 85 -26.31 -2.92 28.99
N ALA A 86 -26.31 -3.24 27.69
CA ALA A 86 -27.54 -3.56 26.98
C ALA A 86 -27.29 -4.38 25.70
N THR A 87 -28.37 -4.94 25.17
CA THR A 87 -28.42 -5.48 23.81
C THR A 87 -29.29 -4.57 22.96
N ILE A 88 -28.72 -4.02 21.89
CA ILE A 88 -29.36 -3.05 21.01
C ILE A 88 -29.65 -3.73 19.67
N SER A 89 -30.91 -3.84 19.28
CA SER A 89 -31.28 -4.39 17.97
C SER A 89 -30.80 -3.48 16.84
N LEU A 90 -30.13 -4.05 15.85
CA LEU A 90 -29.67 -3.33 14.67
C LEU A 90 -30.65 -3.51 13.51
N SER A 91 -30.93 -2.43 12.80
CA SER A 91 -31.79 -2.45 11.63
C SER A 91 -31.11 -3.10 10.44
N LEU A 92 -31.73 -4.15 9.89
CA LEU A 92 -31.28 -4.78 8.66
C LEU A 92 -31.42 -3.80 7.48
N LEU A 93 -30.32 -3.57 6.76
CA LEU A 93 -30.33 -2.82 5.51
C LEU A 93 -31.05 -3.61 4.41
N SER A 94 -30.84 -4.92 4.39
CA SER A 94 -31.49 -5.84 3.47
C SER A 94 -31.47 -7.25 4.04
N CYS A 95 -32.51 -8.03 3.74
CA CYS A 95 -32.52 -9.45 3.98
C CYS A 95 -33.22 -10.18 2.82
N SER A 96 -32.64 -11.28 2.35
CA SER A 96 -33.21 -12.09 1.28
C SER A 96 -32.95 -13.58 1.51
N LEU A 97 -33.91 -14.42 1.10
CA LEU A 97 -33.79 -15.87 1.11
C LEU A 97 -33.89 -16.38 -0.33
N VAL A 98 -32.81 -16.98 -0.84
CA VAL A 98 -32.76 -17.52 -2.21
C VAL A 98 -32.12 -18.90 -2.16
N ASN A 99 -32.82 -19.92 -2.68
CA ASN A 99 -32.30 -21.30 -2.77
C ASN A 99 -31.68 -21.83 -1.46
N GLY A 100 -32.39 -21.67 -0.34
CA GLY A 100 -31.91 -22.13 0.98
C GLY A 100 -30.72 -21.33 1.53
N THR A 101 -30.50 -20.12 1.02
CA THR A 101 -29.44 -19.23 1.47
C THR A 101 -30.05 -17.91 1.96
N LEU A 102 -29.89 -17.65 3.25
CA LEU A 102 -30.39 -16.44 3.91
C LEU A 102 -29.26 -15.41 3.96
N LEU A 103 -29.41 -14.30 3.25
CA LEU A 103 -28.49 -13.18 3.24
C LEU A 103 -29.05 -12.03 4.07
N ALA A 104 -28.23 -11.46 4.94
CA ALA A 104 -28.51 -10.27 5.71
C ALA A 104 -27.36 -9.27 5.60
N ARG A 105 -27.69 -7.98 5.49
CA ARG A 105 -26.73 -6.88 5.55
C ARG A 105 -27.16 -5.89 6.62
N VAL A 106 -26.22 -5.43 7.42
CA VAL A 106 -26.46 -4.49 8.52
C VAL A 106 -25.34 -3.48 8.60
N LEU A 107 -25.70 -2.21 8.82
CA LEU A 107 -24.71 -1.16 9.04
C LEU A 107 -24.14 -1.31 10.46
N LEU A 108 -22.82 -1.29 10.59
CA LEU A 108 -22.15 -1.31 11.87
C LEU A 108 -21.96 0.13 12.37
N PRO A 109 -22.26 0.41 13.65
CA PRO A 109 -22.13 1.76 14.21
C PRO A 109 -20.67 2.14 14.49
N GLU A 110 -19.78 1.17 14.66
CA GLU A 110 -18.38 1.37 15.02
C GLU A 110 -17.51 0.20 14.52
N HIS A 111 -16.20 0.26 14.75
CA HIS A 111 -15.23 -0.75 14.30
C HIS A 111 -14.88 -1.80 15.37
N ASP A 112 -15.16 -1.50 16.64
CA ASP A 112 -14.94 -2.41 17.78
C ASP A 112 -16.27 -2.69 18.48
N LEU A 113 -16.82 -3.88 18.27
CA LEU A 113 -18.10 -4.26 18.83
C LEU A 113 -18.34 -5.76 18.82
N GLN A 114 -19.25 -6.20 19.68
CA GLN A 114 -19.80 -7.54 19.67
C GLN A 114 -21.18 -7.55 19.01
N ILE A 115 -21.32 -8.31 17.92
CA ILE A 115 -22.58 -8.54 17.23
C ILE A 115 -23.11 -9.92 17.58
N THR A 116 -24.42 -10.04 17.78
CA THR A 116 -25.11 -11.32 17.94
C THR A 116 -26.21 -11.43 16.88
N ALA A 117 -26.10 -12.43 16.02
CA ALA A 117 -27.14 -12.82 15.08
C ALA A 117 -27.88 -14.05 15.64
N THR A 118 -29.17 -13.91 15.91
CA THR A 118 -30.01 -14.98 16.46
C THR A 118 -31.07 -15.38 15.45
N LEU A 119 -31.10 -16.67 15.14
CA LEU A 119 -32.16 -17.31 14.38
C LEU A 119 -33.20 -17.88 15.34
N SER A 120 -34.46 -17.55 15.11
CA SER A 120 -35.60 -18.11 15.84
C SER A 120 -35.69 -19.60 15.56
N GLU A 121 -35.91 -20.38 16.61
CA GLU A 121 -35.95 -21.84 16.56
C GLU A 121 -34.61 -22.48 16.21
N VAL A 122 -34.51 -23.79 16.45
CA VAL A 122 -33.32 -24.56 16.12
C VAL A 122 -33.28 -24.79 14.61
N GLN A 123 -32.50 -23.98 13.91
CA GLN A 123 -32.35 -24.06 12.45
C GLN A 123 -31.12 -24.90 12.09
N VAL A 124 -31.28 -25.85 11.17
CA VAL A 124 -30.15 -26.56 10.56
C VAL A 124 -29.49 -25.62 9.57
N VAL A 125 -28.21 -25.31 9.81
CA VAL A 125 -27.39 -24.46 8.94
C VAL A 125 -26.16 -25.26 8.52
N GLY A 126 -25.95 -25.42 7.21
CA GLY A 126 -24.80 -26.16 6.68
C GLY A 126 -23.51 -25.36 6.59
N GLY A 127 -23.60 -24.03 6.53
CA GLY A 127 -22.44 -23.15 6.49
C GLY A 127 -22.81 -21.69 6.70
N ILE A 128 -21.80 -20.85 6.91
CA ILE A 128 -21.96 -19.41 7.03
C ILE A 128 -20.93 -18.69 6.16
N MET A 129 -21.27 -17.53 5.62
CA MET A 129 -20.30 -16.62 5.02
C MET A 129 -20.40 -15.28 5.73
N LEU A 130 -19.25 -14.80 6.18
CA LEU A 130 -19.11 -13.53 6.87
C LEU A 130 -18.19 -12.60 6.11
N GLY A 131 -18.42 -11.30 6.24
CA GLY A 131 -17.51 -10.32 5.69
C GLY A 131 -17.95 -8.90 5.94
N LEU A 132 -17.14 -7.97 5.45
CA LEU A 132 -17.37 -6.54 5.59
C LEU A 132 -17.31 -5.86 4.23
N ASP A 133 -18.16 -4.86 4.07
CA ASP A 133 -18.07 -3.85 3.01
C ASP A 133 -17.73 -2.50 3.63
N GLY A 134 -16.90 -1.71 2.95
CA GLY A 134 -16.60 -0.32 3.31
C GLY A 134 -16.32 0.50 2.04
N PRO A 135 -16.89 1.71 1.89
CA PRO A 135 -16.75 2.50 0.67
C PRO A 135 -15.34 3.08 0.54
N SER A 136 -14.84 3.25 -0.69
CA SER A 136 -13.61 4.01 -0.93
C SER A 136 -13.80 5.51 -0.68
N ALA A 137 -12.72 6.19 -0.34
CA ALA A 137 -12.68 7.65 -0.23
C ALA A 137 -11.34 8.15 -0.77
N GLU A 138 -11.30 9.37 -1.30
CA GLU A 138 -10.10 9.94 -1.90
C GLU A 138 -9.98 11.42 -1.54
N THR A 139 -8.74 11.84 -1.33
CA THR A 139 -8.30 13.24 -1.16
C THR A 139 -7.07 13.46 -2.04
N GLU A 140 -6.49 14.66 -2.04
CA GLU A 140 -5.37 15.02 -2.92
C GLU A 140 -4.15 14.08 -2.80
N PHE A 141 -3.82 13.65 -1.57
CA PHE A 141 -2.63 12.82 -1.31
C PHE A 141 -2.95 11.50 -0.59
N CYS A 142 -4.23 11.19 -0.37
CA CYS A 142 -4.64 9.98 0.35
C CYS A 142 -5.77 9.26 -0.38
N LEU A 143 -5.63 7.95 -0.55
CA LEU A 143 -6.64 7.05 -1.10
C LEU A 143 -7.01 5.97 -0.08
N LEU A 144 -8.27 5.96 0.36
CA LEU A 144 -8.86 4.85 1.10
C LEU A 144 -9.46 3.85 0.11
N LYS A 145 -8.96 2.62 0.11
CA LYS A 145 -9.48 1.54 -0.73
C LYS A 145 -10.84 1.03 -0.24
N GLU A 146 -11.67 0.62 -1.20
CA GLU A 146 -12.91 -0.10 -0.91
C GLU A 146 -12.57 -1.40 -0.16
N LEU A 147 -13.23 -1.62 0.98
CA LEU A 147 -13.19 -2.90 1.67
C LEU A 147 -14.30 -3.77 1.10
N LYS A 148 -13.94 -4.92 0.52
CA LYS A 148 -14.91 -5.92 0.05
C LYS A 148 -14.40 -7.32 0.34
N PHE A 149 -14.58 -7.74 1.58
CA PHE A 149 -14.02 -8.97 2.09
C PHE A 149 -15.13 -9.98 2.43
N ARG A 150 -14.95 -11.24 2.07
CA ARG A 150 -15.88 -12.35 2.34
C ARG A 150 -15.11 -13.63 2.63
N GLN A 151 -15.51 -14.34 3.68
CA GLN A 151 -14.96 -15.65 4.02
C GLN A 151 -16.09 -16.65 4.31
N PRO A 152 -16.11 -17.79 3.58
CA PRO A 152 -17.01 -18.88 3.91
C PRO A 152 -16.44 -19.77 5.02
N PHE A 153 -17.33 -20.31 5.84
CA PHE A 153 -17.07 -21.32 6.85
C PHE A 153 -18.07 -22.45 6.68
N TYR A 154 -17.56 -23.65 6.46
CA TYR A 154 -18.34 -24.88 6.31
C TYR A 154 -17.50 -26.06 6.76
N SER A 155 -18.17 -27.13 7.19
CA SER A 155 -17.48 -28.38 7.49
C SER A 155 -17.38 -29.25 6.23
N PRO A 156 -16.18 -29.72 5.83
CA PRO A 156 -16.02 -30.62 4.69
C PRO A 156 -16.78 -31.95 4.82
N SER A 157 -17.06 -32.38 6.05
CA SER A 157 -17.80 -33.61 6.36
C SER A 157 -19.32 -33.43 6.35
N GLY A 158 -19.84 -32.24 6.01
CA GLY A 158 -21.28 -31.97 5.95
C GLY A 158 -21.95 -31.82 7.33
N GLU A 159 -21.17 -31.43 8.34
CA GLU A 159 -21.67 -31.17 9.69
C GLU A 159 -22.51 -29.89 9.78
N THR A 160 -23.32 -29.79 10.83
CA THR A 160 -24.26 -28.68 11.03
C THR A 160 -23.66 -27.63 11.96
N LEU A 161 -23.89 -26.34 11.69
CA LEU A 161 -23.49 -25.25 12.56
C LEU A 161 -24.04 -25.48 13.98
N ALA A 162 -23.20 -25.33 15.00
CA ALA A 162 -23.61 -25.42 16.39
C ALA A 162 -24.63 -24.32 16.75
N GLN A 163 -25.42 -24.56 17.80
CA GLN A 163 -26.46 -23.62 18.24
C GLN A 163 -25.90 -22.35 18.91
N ALA A 164 -24.66 -22.38 19.40
CA ALA A 164 -23.97 -21.23 19.96
C ALA A 164 -22.56 -21.20 19.40
N VAL A 165 -22.29 -20.22 18.54
CA VAL A 165 -21.01 -20.08 17.84
C VAL A 165 -20.43 -18.72 18.10
N THR A 166 -19.14 -18.66 18.40
CA THR A 166 -18.40 -17.40 18.54
C THR A 166 -17.26 -17.34 17.54
N ILE A 167 -17.20 -16.23 16.80
CA ILE A 167 -16.14 -15.94 15.83
C ILE A 167 -15.55 -14.58 16.19
N THR A 168 -14.22 -14.48 16.19
CA THR A 168 -13.54 -13.20 16.38
C THR A 168 -12.96 -12.73 15.05
N MET A 169 -13.30 -11.51 14.64
CA MET A 169 -12.75 -10.80 13.50
C MET A 169 -11.78 -9.73 14.00
N GLY A 170 -10.50 -9.84 13.65
CA GLY A 170 -9.50 -8.80 13.89
C GLY A 170 -9.40 -7.90 12.67
N LEU A 171 -9.49 -6.58 12.87
CA LEU A 171 -9.33 -5.57 11.83
C LEU A 171 -7.97 -4.90 11.97
N THR A 172 -7.11 -5.06 10.96
CA THR A 172 -5.79 -4.41 10.94
C THR A 172 -5.75 -3.33 9.88
N LYS A 173 -5.36 -2.11 10.26
CA LYS A 173 -5.06 -1.05 9.30
C LYS A 173 -3.76 -1.39 8.55
N ALA A 174 -3.78 -1.32 7.23
CA ALA A 174 -2.60 -1.38 6.39
C ALA A 174 -2.49 -0.07 5.60
N ILE A 175 -1.35 0.61 5.77
CA ILE A 175 -1.07 1.90 5.16
C ILE A 175 0.16 1.75 4.28
N ASN A 176 0.00 2.13 3.04
CA ASN A 176 1.04 2.20 2.04
C ASN A 176 1.44 3.66 1.85
N GLU A 177 2.70 3.99 2.07
CA GLU A 177 3.26 5.32 1.80
C GLU A 177 4.17 5.22 0.57
N THR A 178 3.92 6.07 -0.41
CA THR A 178 4.69 6.16 -1.64
C THR A 178 5.32 7.54 -1.74
N GLU A 179 6.65 7.60 -1.67
CA GLU A 179 7.37 8.85 -1.95
C GLU A 179 7.33 9.15 -3.46
N PRO A 180 7.12 10.42 -3.85
CA PRO A 180 7.06 10.79 -5.26
C PRO A 180 8.45 10.80 -5.91
N LEU A 181 8.50 10.57 -7.23
CA LEU A 181 9.70 10.78 -8.04
C LEU A 181 10.10 12.28 -8.13
N SER A 182 9.11 13.17 -8.04
CA SER A 182 9.25 14.63 -8.08
C SER A 182 8.23 15.29 -7.14
N GLY A 183 8.68 16.13 -6.22
CA GLY A 183 7.83 16.78 -5.20
C GLY A 183 8.33 16.51 -3.78
N SER A 184 7.62 17.07 -2.79
CA SER A 184 7.89 16.85 -1.36
C SER A 184 6.89 15.90 -0.69
N ASP A 185 5.67 15.82 -1.22
CA ASP A 185 4.56 15.23 -0.49
C ASP A 185 4.35 13.78 -0.90
N SER A 186 4.29 12.89 0.10
CA SER A 186 4.09 11.46 -0.11
C SER A 186 2.61 11.17 -0.33
N PHE A 187 2.34 10.17 -1.17
CA PHE A 187 1.00 9.65 -1.39
C PHE A 187 0.74 8.50 -0.43
N PHE A 188 -0.43 8.49 0.22
CA PHE A 188 -0.83 7.45 1.16
C PHE A 188 -2.01 6.66 0.62
N GLU A 189 -1.96 5.36 0.79
CA GLU A 189 -3.06 4.47 0.49
C GLU A 189 -3.38 3.61 1.73
N GLY A 190 -4.64 3.61 2.15
CA GLY A 190 -5.10 2.88 3.33
C GLY A 190 -6.09 1.79 2.96
N ILE A 191 -5.98 0.65 3.63
CA ILE A 191 -6.93 -0.45 3.53
C ILE A 191 -7.09 -1.15 4.88
N TRP A 192 -8.29 -1.59 5.19
CA TRP A 192 -8.53 -2.51 6.30
C TRP A 192 -8.31 -3.95 5.88
N TYR A 193 -7.60 -4.71 6.71
CA TYR A 193 -7.31 -6.12 6.50
C TYR A 193 -7.99 -6.98 7.59
N PRO A 194 -9.16 -7.56 7.31
CA PRO A 194 -9.86 -8.41 8.26
C PRO A 194 -9.23 -9.81 8.35
N THR A 195 -9.14 -10.35 9.55
CA THR A 195 -8.71 -11.72 9.82
C THR A 195 -9.67 -12.40 10.77
N PHE A 196 -9.83 -13.72 10.69
CA PHE A 196 -10.72 -14.46 11.58
C PHE A 196 -9.96 -15.43 12.48
N LYS A 197 -10.38 -15.50 13.74
CA LYS A 197 -10.02 -16.53 14.70
C LYS A 197 -11.28 -17.33 15.05
N TYR A 198 -11.22 -18.63 14.79
CA TYR A 198 -12.36 -19.53 14.92
C TYR A 198 -11.87 -20.98 15.10
N SER A 199 -12.77 -21.86 15.54
CA SER A 199 -12.52 -23.30 15.67
C SER A 199 -13.60 -24.09 14.94
N LEU A 200 -13.24 -24.74 13.83
CA LEU A 200 -14.21 -25.51 13.03
C LEU A 200 -14.92 -26.61 13.84
N SER A 201 -14.21 -27.28 14.74
CA SER A 201 -14.77 -28.35 15.58
C SER A 201 -15.75 -27.86 16.65
N GLN A 202 -15.68 -26.58 17.00
CA GLN A 202 -16.66 -25.94 17.89
C GLN A 202 -17.81 -25.33 17.10
N MET A 203 -17.54 -24.88 15.87
CA MET A 203 -18.53 -24.27 14.99
C MET A 203 -19.47 -25.29 14.36
N PHE A 204 -18.98 -26.48 14.02
CA PHE A 204 -19.75 -27.49 13.32
C PHE A 204 -19.77 -28.80 14.11
N LEU A 205 -20.96 -29.38 14.24
CA LEU A 205 -21.22 -30.58 15.02
C LEU A 205 -21.82 -31.67 14.14
N SER A 206 -21.45 -32.92 14.43
CA SER A 206 -22.13 -34.08 13.87
C SER A 206 -23.61 -34.12 14.27
N ALA A 207 -24.44 -34.78 13.46
CA ALA A 207 -25.88 -34.82 13.67
C ALA A 207 -26.29 -35.36 15.06
N ASP A 208 -25.58 -36.37 15.57
CA ASP A 208 -25.85 -36.96 16.89
C ASP A 208 -25.49 -35.98 18.02
N THR A 209 -24.35 -35.31 17.89
CA THR A 209 -23.91 -34.29 18.87
C THR A 209 -24.81 -33.08 18.83
N TYR A 210 -25.24 -32.64 17.65
CA TYR A 210 -26.16 -31.52 17.47
C TYR A 210 -27.49 -31.77 18.18
N LYS A 211 -28.08 -32.97 18.03
CA LYS A 211 -29.32 -33.35 18.72
C LYS A 211 -29.16 -33.40 20.24
N MET A 212 -28.03 -33.89 20.75
CA MET A 212 -27.75 -33.91 22.20
C MET A 212 -27.48 -32.52 22.77
N ALA A 213 -26.84 -31.65 21.99
CA ALA A 213 -26.57 -30.26 22.33
C ALA A 213 -27.79 -29.34 22.16
N ALA A 214 -28.89 -29.84 21.55
CA ALA A 214 -30.08 -29.08 21.20
C ALA A 214 -30.96 -28.66 22.39
N LYS A 215 -30.35 -28.13 23.44
CA LYS A 215 -31.03 -27.58 24.61
C LYS A 215 -31.45 -26.11 24.42
N LEU A 216 -30.91 -25.42 23.41
CA LEU A 216 -31.28 -24.04 23.09
C LEU A 216 -32.50 -24.03 22.18
N THR A 217 -33.33 -22.99 22.33
CA THR A 217 -34.49 -22.72 21.48
C THR A 217 -34.15 -21.88 20.24
N SER A 218 -32.88 -21.54 20.05
CA SER A 218 -32.41 -20.65 18.99
C SER A 218 -30.97 -20.99 18.60
N THR A 219 -30.60 -20.66 17.36
CA THR A 219 -29.21 -20.67 16.91
C THR A 219 -28.64 -19.26 16.99
N THR A 220 -27.57 -19.08 17.77
CA THR A 220 -26.94 -17.80 18.06
C THR A 220 -25.51 -17.78 17.53
N LEU A 221 -25.21 -16.80 16.68
CA LEU A 221 -23.88 -16.52 16.15
C LEU A 221 -23.38 -15.19 16.73
N THR A 222 -22.36 -15.26 17.56
CA THR A 222 -21.66 -14.11 18.12
C THR A 222 -20.42 -13.80 17.30
N ILE A 223 -20.28 -12.56 16.86
CA ILE A 223 -19.16 -12.04 16.07
C ILE A 223 -18.52 -10.92 16.89
N ASN A 224 -17.31 -11.15 17.38
CA ASN A 224 -16.52 -10.12 18.05
C ASN A 224 -15.64 -9.43 17.01
N ILE A 225 -15.90 -8.17 16.71
CA ILE A 225 -15.09 -7.38 15.78
C ILE A 225 -14.24 -6.45 16.62
N ALA A 226 -12.92 -6.48 16.44
CA ALA A 226 -12.02 -5.61 17.19
C ALA A 226 -10.85 -5.16 16.32
N GLU A 227 -10.40 -3.93 16.53
CA GLU A 227 -9.18 -3.42 15.91
C GLU A 227 -7.93 -4.03 16.56
N THR A 228 -6.92 -4.37 15.75
CA THR A 228 -5.64 -4.83 16.28
C THR A 228 -4.84 -3.67 16.85
N PRO A 229 -4.06 -3.86 17.94
CA PRO A 229 -3.31 -2.77 18.59
C PRO A 229 -2.10 -2.25 17.79
N TYR A 230 -1.96 -2.69 16.54
CA TYR A 230 -0.90 -2.35 15.62
C TYR A 230 -1.48 -2.16 14.21
N TYR A 231 -0.72 -1.44 13.38
CA TYR A 231 -0.98 -1.30 11.96
C TYR A 231 0.25 -1.74 11.14
N ILE A 232 0.02 -2.10 9.89
CA ILE A 232 1.06 -2.42 8.93
C ILE A 232 1.37 -1.14 8.17
N LYS A 233 2.64 -0.74 8.15
CA LYS A 233 3.13 0.34 7.31
C LYS A 233 4.04 -0.24 6.23
N ASN A 234 3.62 -0.11 4.98
CA ASN A 234 4.46 -0.35 3.82
C ASN A 234 4.96 0.99 3.31
N TYR A 235 6.24 1.07 3.04
CA TYR A 235 6.89 2.27 2.55
C TYR A 235 7.59 1.95 1.23
N GLN A 236 7.31 2.75 0.22
CA GLN A 236 7.86 2.66 -1.12
C GLN A 236 8.54 3.98 -1.45
N ALA A 237 9.87 3.96 -1.61
CA ALA A 237 10.63 5.16 -1.99
C ALA A 237 11.44 4.93 -3.27
N PRO A 238 11.49 5.91 -4.19
CA PRO A 238 12.33 5.80 -5.38
C PRO A 238 13.81 5.74 -4.97
N ILE A 239 14.58 4.88 -5.65
CA ILE A 239 16.00 4.66 -5.32
C ILE A 239 16.84 5.93 -5.53
N ALA A 240 16.45 6.81 -6.45
CA ALA A 240 17.08 8.11 -6.68
C ALA A 240 16.04 9.18 -7.00
N LYS A 241 16.14 10.34 -6.35
CA LYS A 241 15.26 11.50 -6.61
C LYS A 241 15.75 12.29 -7.82
N GLN A 242 14.86 12.93 -8.57
CA GLN A 242 15.24 13.71 -9.76
C GLN A 242 16.28 14.81 -9.44
N ALA A 243 16.13 15.47 -8.28
CA ALA A 243 17.08 16.47 -7.81
C ALA A 243 18.49 15.88 -7.59
N GLU A 244 18.59 14.66 -7.08
CA GLU A 244 19.87 13.97 -6.91
C GLU A 244 20.52 13.65 -8.26
N VAL A 245 19.73 13.19 -9.23
CA VAL A 245 20.22 12.96 -10.61
C VAL A 245 20.77 14.24 -11.23
N ILE A 246 20.04 15.36 -11.09
CA ILE A 246 20.49 16.67 -11.58
C ILE A 246 21.78 17.10 -10.88
N PHE A 247 21.83 16.99 -9.55
CA PHE A 247 22.99 17.39 -8.77
C PHE A 247 24.24 16.57 -9.13
N ARG A 248 24.12 15.24 -9.22
CA ARG A 248 25.22 14.37 -9.65
C ARG A 248 25.67 14.68 -11.08
N THR A 249 24.74 15.01 -11.97
CA THR A 249 25.04 15.45 -13.33
C THR A 249 25.83 16.76 -13.33
N LEU A 250 25.44 17.74 -12.51
CA LEU A 250 26.14 19.01 -12.39
C LEU A 250 27.55 18.84 -11.81
N LEU A 251 27.70 18.03 -10.76
CA LEU A 251 29.01 17.68 -10.20
C LEU A 251 29.92 17.04 -11.25
N PHE A 252 29.38 16.09 -12.03
CA PHE A 252 30.13 15.45 -13.11
C PHE A 252 30.52 16.43 -14.22
N ALA A 253 29.61 17.33 -14.60
CA ALA A 253 29.89 18.38 -15.59
C ALA A 253 31.01 19.32 -15.12
N SER A 254 30.98 19.73 -13.84
CA SER A 254 32.01 20.56 -13.22
C SER A 254 33.37 19.87 -13.25
N LEU A 255 33.42 18.59 -12.86
CA LEU A 255 34.65 17.79 -12.89
C LEU A 255 35.24 17.69 -14.30
N CYS A 256 34.39 17.48 -15.31
CA CYS A 256 34.82 17.44 -16.71
C CYS A 256 35.43 18.78 -17.18
N LEU A 257 34.84 19.91 -16.78
CA LEU A 257 35.38 21.24 -17.08
C LEU A 257 36.74 21.46 -16.40
N GLU A 258 36.89 21.07 -15.14
CA GLU A 258 38.14 21.17 -14.40
C GLU A 258 39.26 20.34 -15.04
N ILE A 259 38.96 19.10 -15.47
CA ILE A 259 39.93 18.24 -16.16
C ILE A 259 40.37 18.86 -17.49
N CYS A 260 39.44 19.38 -18.29
CA CYS A 260 39.76 20.06 -19.55
C CYS A 260 40.61 21.31 -19.33
N ALA A 261 40.27 22.15 -18.35
CA ALA A 261 41.03 23.35 -18.00
C ALA A 261 42.45 22.99 -17.52
N THR A 262 42.58 21.98 -16.66
CA THR A 262 43.86 21.49 -16.16
C THR A 262 44.71 20.95 -17.31
N THR A 263 44.13 20.17 -18.21
CA THR A 263 44.80 19.65 -19.41
C THR A 263 45.28 20.79 -20.31
N PHE A 264 44.46 21.82 -20.53
CA PHE A 264 44.84 22.99 -21.31
C PHE A 264 46.02 23.74 -20.69
N ILE A 265 46.02 23.93 -19.36
CA ILE A 265 47.12 24.57 -18.64
C ILE A 265 48.41 23.75 -18.77
N ILE A 266 48.34 22.42 -18.61
CA ILE A 266 49.50 21.52 -18.80
C ILE A 266 50.04 21.62 -20.22
N CYS A 267 49.17 21.55 -21.23
CA CYS A 267 49.57 21.69 -22.63
C CYS A 267 50.28 23.03 -22.88
N LYS A 268 49.72 24.14 -22.39
CA LYS A 268 50.26 25.48 -22.63
C LYS A 268 51.56 25.76 -21.87
N LEU A 269 51.66 25.32 -20.62
CA LEU A 269 52.79 25.65 -19.74
C LEU A 269 53.94 24.64 -19.79
N LEU A 270 53.68 23.38 -20.12
CA LEU A 270 54.72 22.34 -20.17
C LEU A 270 54.97 21.87 -21.60
N LEU A 271 53.94 21.43 -22.32
CA LEU A 271 54.15 20.77 -23.62
C LEU A 271 54.58 21.75 -24.72
N ILE A 272 53.93 22.92 -24.85
CA ILE A 272 54.31 23.93 -25.86
C ILE A 272 55.76 24.42 -25.67
N PRO A 273 56.22 24.82 -24.47
CA PRO A 273 57.61 25.27 -24.31
C PRO A 273 58.63 24.13 -24.49
N ILE A 274 58.32 22.91 -24.06
CA ILE A 274 59.20 21.74 -24.30
C ILE A 274 59.28 21.45 -25.80
N TYR A 275 58.15 21.44 -26.51
CA TYR A 275 58.11 21.27 -27.97
C TYR A 275 58.91 22.36 -28.68
N LYS A 276 58.74 23.63 -28.31
CA LYS A 276 59.54 24.75 -28.85
C LYS A 276 61.04 24.58 -28.59
N ARG A 277 61.43 24.07 -27.41
CA ARG A 277 62.84 23.80 -27.08
C ARG A 277 63.43 22.65 -27.89
N ILE A 278 62.66 21.57 -28.04
CA ILE A 278 63.09 20.38 -28.80
C ILE A 278 63.16 20.68 -30.30
N SER A 279 62.18 21.40 -30.86
CA SER A 279 62.22 21.81 -32.27
C SER A 279 63.36 22.79 -32.55
N ALA A 280 63.66 23.72 -31.64
CA ALA A 280 64.83 24.59 -31.74
C ALA A 280 66.16 23.82 -31.67
N HIS A 281 66.21 22.68 -30.97
CA HIS A 281 67.40 21.82 -30.91
C HIS A 281 67.54 20.86 -32.12
N LEU A 282 66.44 20.45 -32.74
CA LEU A 282 66.44 19.53 -33.89
C LEU A 282 66.58 20.23 -35.26
N CYS A 283 66.38 21.55 -35.35
CA CYS A 283 66.59 22.30 -36.58
C CYS A 283 67.11 23.73 -36.29
N PRO A 284 68.42 24.00 -36.41
CA PRO A 284 69.01 25.30 -36.09
C PRO A 284 68.92 26.34 -37.23
N THR A 285 68.24 26.04 -38.33
CA THR A 285 68.17 26.92 -39.51
C THR A 285 66.73 27.30 -39.81
N PHE A 286 66.21 28.33 -39.14
CA PHE A 286 65.26 29.31 -39.68
C PHE A 286 64.98 30.41 -38.63
N THR A 287 66.04 31.06 -38.14
CA THR A 287 65.93 32.41 -37.59
C THR A 287 66.27 33.39 -38.71
N ASN A 288 65.23 33.97 -39.30
CA ASN A 288 65.18 35.27 -40.01
C ASN A 288 64.21 35.21 -41.19
N ILE A 289 62.90 35.28 -40.94
CA ILE A 289 61.97 35.94 -41.87
C ILE A 289 60.90 36.69 -41.04
N VAL A 290 61.17 37.98 -40.82
CA VAL A 290 60.28 39.15 -40.97
C VAL A 290 58.86 39.07 -40.39
N GLU A 291 58.62 39.87 -39.34
CA GLU A 291 57.30 40.41 -38.98
C GLU A 291 56.68 41.19 -40.14
N PRO A 292 55.38 41.04 -40.41
CA PRO A 292 54.60 42.12 -40.97
C PRO A 292 53.76 42.78 -39.87
N GLU A 293 54.14 44.01 -39.52
CA GLU A 293 53.19 45.02 -39.08
C GLU A 293 52.05 45.09 -40.09
N TYR A 294 50.80 45.05 -39.63
CA TYR A 294 49.69 45.61 -40.41
C TYR A 294 48.82 46.48 -39.51
N GLU A 295 48.84 47.76 -39.83
CA GLU A 295 48.11 48.86 -39.23
C GLU A 295 46.60 48.60 -39.15
N MET A 296 46.01 49.08 -38.06
CA MET A 296 44.57 49.29 -37.91
C MET A 296 44.22 50.67 -38.50
N LYS A 297 43.39 50.74 -39.56
CA LYS A 297 42.68 51.96 -39.95
C LYS A 297 41.22 51.69 -40.29
N LEU A 298 40.37 52.50 -39.66
CA LEU A 298 38.92 52.61 -39.78
C LEU A 298 38.43 52.86 -41.21
N ALA A 299 37.21 52.41 -41.51
CA ALA A 299 36.25 53.23 -42.27
C ALA A 299 34.80 52.86 -41.88
N HIS A 300 34.11 53.86 -41.33
CA HIS A 300 32.66 53.99 -41.37
C HIS A 300 32.17 53.97 -42.83
N HIS A 301 31.16 53.15 -43.14
CA HIS A 301 29.89 53.65 -43.69
C HIS A 301 28.77 52.63 -43.51
#